data_AF-A0A521ZP89-F1
#
_entry.id   AF-A0A521ZP89-F1
#
_cell.length_a   1.000
_cell.length_b   1.000
_cell.length_c   1.000
_cell.angle_alpha   90.00
_cell.angle_beta   90.00
_cell.angle_gamma   90.00
#
_symmetry.space_group_name_H-M   'P 1'
#
loop_
_entity.id
_entity.type
_entity.pdbx_description
1 polymer ?
#
loop_
_entity_poly.entity_id
_entity_poly.type
_entity_poly.pdbx_seq_one_letter_code
_entity_poly.pdbx_strand_id
1 'polypeptide(L)'
;TAQPACSGGRAVRRKSQHFEAYEAVAKKFAKLLGMDPWLINPMYSVCDEVNFQEGTGSECLESQVDALLNKIRRKYKEYGINEKPFVIVKADNGTYGMGIMTVRDAKEIVDLNRRTRNKMSVVKDGQEVSRVIIQEGVPTYEQMNDAVAEPVVYMIDRYVVGGFYRVHADRGIDENLNAPGSSFVPLAFAEQTQLPRPGVKPGVSAPNRFYMYGVIGRLAMLAASYELEATDPNAEIYS
;
A
#
# COMPACT_ATOMS: atom_id res chain seq x y z
N THR A 1 28.80 -2.20 -8.09
CA THR A 1 27.78 -1.13 -7.96
C THR A 1 26.91 -1.49 -6.78
N ALA A 2 26.83 -0.60 -5.79
CA ALA A 2 26.40 -0.93 -4.43
C ALA A 2 25.06 -1.69 -4.38
N GLN A 3 25.15 -2.94 -3.94
CA GLN A 3 24.02 -3.71 -3.42
C GLN A 3 23.48 -2.94 -2.21
N PRO A 4 22.16 -2.81 -2.01
CA PRO A 4 21.67 -2.34 -0.71
C PRO A 4 22.30 -3.26 0.33
N ALA A 5 22.92 -2.69 1.37
CA ALA A 5 23.61 -3.46 2.40
C ALA A 5 22.61 -4.45 3.02
N CYS A 6 22.64 -5.70 2.53
CA CYS A 6 21.71 -6.76 2.91
C CYS A 6 21.96 -7.30 4.33
N SER A 7 22.94 -6.75 5.05
CA SER A 7 23.25 -7.13 6.43
C SER A 7 22.31 -6.43 7.42
N GLY A 8 21.01 -6.75 7.38
CA GLY A 8 20.07 -6.46 8.47
C GLY A 8 18.61 -6.15 8.10
N GLY A 9 18.34 -5.64 6.89
CA GLY A 9 17.08 -4.92 6.63
C GLY A 9 15.81 -5.75 6.38
N ARG A 10 15.86 -6.93 5.74
CA ARG A 10 14.63 -7.57 5.24
C ARG A 10 13.79 -8.30 6.32
N ALA A 11 14.44 -8.80 7.38
CA ALA A 11 13.78 -9.61 8.40
C ALA A 11 13.18 -8.79 9.57
N VAL A 12 13.65 -7.56 9.78
CA VAL A 12 13.24 -6.70 10.92
C VAL A 12 12.46 -5.46 10.47
N ARG A 13 12.39 -5.20 9.16
CA ARG A 13 11.62 -4.08 8.59
C ARG A 13 10.16 -4.13 9.00
N ARG A 14 9.65 -3.00 9.47
CA ARG A 14 8.22 -2.81 9.80
C ARG A 14 7.54 -2.05 8.68
N LYS A 15 6.36 -2.49 8.25
CA LYS A 15 5.58 -1.76 7.23
C LYS A 15 5.21 -0.38 7.75
N SER A 16 4.86 -0.25 9.03
CA SER A 16 4.48 1.01 9.66
C SER A 16 5.54 2.12 9.50
N GLN A 17 6.84 1.78 9.54
CA GLN A 17 7.93 2.74 9.30
C GLN A 17 7.92 3.28 7.87
N HIS A 18 7.65 2.42 6.89
CA HIS A 18 7.50 2.84 5.50
C HIS A 18 6.33 3.80 5.31
N PHE A 19 5.17 3.51 5.93
CA PHE A 19 4.01 4.38 5.84
C PHE A 19 4.26 5.74 6.49
N GLU A 20 4.99 5.79 7.60
CA GLU A 20 5.39 7.05 8.24
C GLU A 20 6.30 7.88 7.32
N ALA A 21 7.33 7.25 6.74
CA ALA A 21 8.22 7.92 5.78
C ALA A 21 7.47 8.42 4.54
N TYR A 22 6.55 7.61 4.02
CA TYR A 22 5.74 7.97 2.85
C TYR A 22 4.75 9.09 3.15
N GLU A 23 4.11 9.08 4.32
CA GLU A 23 3.22 10.15 4.75
C GLU A 23 3.97 11.50 4.85
N ALA A 24 5.20 11.50 5.37
CA ALA A 24 6.03 12.70 5.43
C ALA A 24 6.37 13.24 4.03
N VAL A 25 6.73 12.37 3.08
CA VAL A 25 7.00 12.73 1.68
C VAL A 25 5.73 13.26 1.01
N ALA A 26 4.62 12.54 1.14
CA ALA A 26 3.34 12.89 0.55
C ALA A 26 2.83 14.25 1.04
N LYS A 27 2.93 14.54 2.35
CA LYS A 27 2.55 15.86 2.91
C LYS A 27 3.38 17.01 2.33
N LYS A 28 4.70 16.83 2.23
CA LYS A 28 5.60 17.85 1.64
C LYS A 28 5.27 18.09 0.17
N PHE A 29 5.08 17.01 -0.61
CA PHE A 29 4.75 17.09 -2.02
C PHE A 29 3.37 17.72 -2.26
N ALA A 30 2.36 17.32 -1.48
CA ALA A 30 1.02 17.86 -1.56
C ALA A 30 0.97 19.37 -1.23
N LYS A 31 1.73 19.80 -0.20
CA LYS A 31 1.90 21.21 0.13
C LYS A 31 2.53 22.02 -1.01
N LEU A 32 3.54 21.45 -1.69
CA LEU A 32 4.21 22.11 -2.82
C LEU A 32 3.24 22.35 -3.99
N LEU A 33 2.32 21.41 -4.23
CA LEU A 33 1.35 21.48 -5.33
C LEU A 33 0.00 22.12 -4.94
N GLY A 34 -0.20 22.45 -3.65
CA GLY A 34 -1.48 22.96 -3.17
C GLY A 34 -2.62 21.95 -3.30
N MET A 35 -2.33 20.65 -3.13
CA MET A 35 -3.32 19.57 -3.22
C MET A 35 -3.53 18.88 -1.87
N ASP A 36 -4.62 18.15 -1.73
CA ASP A 36 -4.88 17.31 -0.55
C ASP A 36 -3.94 16.09 -0.54
N PRO A 37 -3.14 15.86 0.53
CA PRO A 37 -2.26 14.71 0.62
C PRO A 37 -3.00 13.35 0.60
N TRP A 38 -4.28 13.30 0.99
CA TRP A 38 -5.05 12.05 0.96
C TRP A 38 -5.15 11.44 -0.45
N LEU A 39 -5.11 12.26 -1.50
CA LEU A 39 -5.17 11.81 -2.89
C LEU A 39 -3.98 10.94 -3.32
N ILE A 40 -2.88 10.98 -2.57
CA ILE A 40 -1.66 10.21 -2.87
C ILE A 40 -1.18 9.37 -1.69
N ASN A 41 -1.84 9.44 -0.54
CA ASN A 41 -1.46 8.75 0.69
C ASN A 41 -2.67 8.13 1.39
N PRO A 42 -2.85 6.80 1.26
CA PRO A 42 -3.87 6.08 2.00
C PRO A 42 -3.65 6.22 3.51
N MET A 43 -4.72 6.41 4.26
CA MET A 43 -4.64 6.48 5.72
C MET A 43 -4.26 5.11 6.31
N TYR A 44 -3.61 5.11 7.47
CA TYR A 44 -3.32 3.89 8.20
C TYR A 44 -3.39 4.11 9.71
N SER A 45 -3.48 3.00 10.45
CA SER A 45 -3.27 2.92 11.89
C SER A 45 -2.55 1.62 12.23
N VAL A 46 -2.09 1.48 13.47
CA VAL A 46 -1.35 0.32 13.96
C VAL A 46 -1.98 -0.15 15.25
N CYS A 47 -1.98 -1.47 15.46
CA CYS A 47 -2.31 -2.08 16.73
C CYS A 47 -1.18 -3.03 17.15
N ASP A 48 -0.72 -2.86 18.37
CA ASP A 48 0.31 -3.68 19.02
C ASP A 48 -0.35 -4.76 19.90
N GLU A 49 0.45 -5.71 20.37
CA GLU A 49 0.06 -6.76 21.32
C GLU A 49 -1.17 -7.59 20.87
N VAL A 50 -1.27 -7.84 19.57
CA VAL A 50 -2.35 -8.64 18.99
C VAL A 50 -1.99 -10.12 19.04
N ASN A 51 -2.92 -10.98 19.47
CA ASN A 51 -2.81 -12.42 19.31
C ASN A 51 -4.13 -12.98 18.77
N PHE A 52 -4.15 -13.40 17.50
CA PHE A 52 -5.35 -13.91 16.84
C PHE A 52 -5.77 -15.31 17.30
N GLN A 53 -4.89 -16.10 17.94
CA GLN A 53 -5.26 -17.39 18.52
C GLN A 53 -5.97 -17.21 19.86
N GLU A 54 -5.42 -16.34 20.71
CA GLU A 54 -5.94 -16.08 22.07
C GLU A 54 -7.07 -15.05 22.09
N GLY A 55 -7.20 -14.23 21.03
CA GLY A 55 -8.17 -13.13 20.97
C GLY A 55 -7.68 -11.83 21.63
N THR A 56 -6.46 -11.81 22.14
CA THR A 56 -5.81 -10.63 22.76
C THR A 56 -5.63 -9.52 21.72
N GLY A 57 -5.86 -8.26 22.13
CA GLY A 57 -5.75 -7.09 21.25
C GLY A 57 -6.93 -6.88 20.29
N SER A 58 -8.00 -7.68 20.39
CA SER A 58 -9.22 -7.55 19.58
C SER A 58 -9.92 -6.19 19.75
N GLU A 59 -10.01 -5.68 20.98
CA GLU A 59 -10.61 -4.37 21.27
C GLU A 59 -9.83 -3.21 20.61
N CYS A 60 -8.50 -3.28 20.64
CA CYS A 60 -7.64 -2.32 19.94
C CYS A 60 -7.87 -2.38 18.43
N LEU A 61 -7.91 -3.59 17.86
CA LEU A 61 -8.14 -3.79 16.44
C LEU A 61 -9.52 -3.28 16.00
N GLU A 62 -10.59 -3.58 16.74
CA GLU A 62 -11.95 -3.12 16.48
C GLU A 62 -12.03 -1.58 16.52
N SER A 63 -11.52 -0.97 17.59
CA SER A 63 -11.51 0.48 17.77
C SER A 63 -10.74 1.20 16.67
N GLN A 64 -9.55 0.71 16.31
CA GLN A 64 -8.74 1.30 15.25
C GLN A 64 -9.36 1.13 13.86
N VAL A 65 -10.01 0.00 13.59
CA VAL A 65 -10.75 -0.23 12.35
C VAL A 65 -11.93 0.72 12.23
N ASP A 66 -12.77 0.85 13.27
CA ASP A 66 -13.91 1.76 13.23
C ASP A 66 -13.47 3.23 13.08
N ALA A 67 -12.45 3.64 13.85
CA ALA A 67 -11.90 4.98 13.75
C ALA A 67 -11.35 5.28 12.35
N LEU A 68 -10.64 4.34 11.72
CA LEU A 68 -10.10 4.51 10.38
C LEU A 68 -11.21 4.54 9.32
N LEU A 69 -12.18 3.62 9.38
CA LEU A 69 -13.35 3.62 8.49
C LEU A 69 -14.11 4.94 8.57
N ASN A 70 -14.29 5.50 9.77
CA ASN A 70 -14.95 6.80 9.96
C ASN A 70 -14.16 7.96 9.35
N LYS A 71 -12.82 7.95 9.41
CA LYS A 71 -11.99 8.95 8.71
C LYS A 71 -12.13 8.83 7.19
N ILE A 72 -12.11 7.61 6.66
CA ILE A 72 -12.28 7.35 5.22
C ILE A 72 -13.67 7.81 4.75
N ARG A 73 -14.75 7.49 5.50
CA ARG A 73 -16.12 7.95 5.20
C ARG A 73 -16.22 9.47 5.07
N ARG A 74 -15.50 10.22 5.90
CA ARG A 74 -15.46 11.69 5.82
C ARG A 74 -14.82 12.17 4.53
N LYS A 75 -13.69 11.55 4.13
CA LYS A 75 -13.04 11.86 2.85
C LYS A 75 -13.90 11.47 1.65
N TYR A 76 -14.53 10.30 1.70
CA TYR A 76 -15.44 9.88 0.64
C TYR A 76 -16.59 10.88 0.46
N LYS A 77 -17.17 11.36 1.57
CA LYS A 77 -18.19 12.41 1.54
C LYS A 77 -17.67 13.74 0.97
N GLU A 78 -16.45 14.13 1.34
CA GLU A 78 -15.78 15.35 0.83
C GLU A 78 -15.61 15.32 -0.70
N TYR A 79 -15.27 14.16 -1.26
CA TYR A 79 -15.02 13.97 -2.69
C TYR A 79 -16.22 13.41 -3.48
N GLY A 80 -17.39 13.20 -2.85
CA GLY A 80 -18.59 12.67 -3.51
C GLY A 80 -18.49 11.20 -3.93
N ILE A 81 -17.67 10.41 -3.24
CA ILE A 81 -17.48 8.97 -3.45
C ILE A 81 -18.60 8.22 -2.70
N ASN A 82 -19.34 7.38 -3.41
CA ASN A 82 -20.52 6.69 -2.90
C ASN A 82 -20.25 5.23 -2.50
N GLU A 83 -19.05 4.75 -2.77
CA GLU A 83 -18.61 3.40 -2.48
C GLU A 83 -18.46 3.15 -0.98
N LYS A 84 -18.62 1.89 -0.58
CA LYS A 84 -18.39 1.49 0.80
C LYS A 84 -16.89 1.41 1.07
N PRO A 85 -16.35 2.16 2.05
CA PRO A 85 -14.94 2.06 2.40
C PRO A 85 -14.65 0.68 2.98
N PHE A 86 -13.38 0.30 2.87
CA PHE A 86 -12.84 -0.92 3.45
C PHE A 86 -11.43 -0.64 3.93
N VAL A 87 -10.96 -1.46 4.85
CA VAL A 87 -9.58 -1.43 5.32
C VAL A 87 -8.95 -2.80 5.12
N ILE A 88 -7.64 -2.81 4.98
CA ILE A 88 -6.84 -4.02 4.89
C ILE A 88 -6.01 -4.13 6.16
N VAL A 89 -6.25 -5.19 6.94
CA VAL A 89 -5.44 -5.54 8.11
C VAL A 89 -4.31 -6.45 7.65
N LYS A 90 -3.07 -6.08 7.94
CA LYS A 90 -1.86 -6.82 7.56
C LYS A 90 -0.96 -6.98 8.78
N ALA A 91 -0.27 -8.12 8.91
CA ALA A 91 0.84 -8.21 9.85
C ALA A 91 1.88 -7.11 9.57
N ASP A 92 2.38 -6.41 10.59
CA ASP A 92 3.33 -5.31 10.38
C ASP A 92 4.70 -5.85 9.92
N ASN A 93 5.10 -6.98 10.51
CA ASN A 93 6.33 -7.68 10.18
C ASN A 93 6.03 -8.82 9.19
N GLY A 94 6.97 -9.15 8.31
CA GLY A 94 6.82 -10.27 7.35
C GLY A 94 6.44 -9.86 5.92
N THR A 95 6.62 -10.80 4.99
CA THR A 95 6.48 -10.58 3.54
C THR A 95 5.61 -11.67 2.88
N TYR A 96 5.21 -11.47 1.61
CA TYR A 96 4.47 -12.44 0.76
C TYR A 96 2.96 -12.60 0.96
N GLY A 97 2.23 -11.57 1.40
CA GLY A 97 0.76 -11.56 1.27
C GLY A 97 0.00 -12.53 2.20
N MET A 98 0.69 -13.21 3.11
CA MET A 98 0.10 -13.95 4.22
C MET A 98 -0.13 -13.01 5.42
N GLY A 99 -1.15 -13.30 6.24
CA GLY A 99 -1.57 -12.39 7.30
C GLY A 99 -2.25 -11.13 6.78
N ILE A 100 -3.08 -11.25 5.74
CA ILE A 100 -3.88 -10.14 5.18
C ILE A 100 -5.37 -10.47 5.22
N MET A 101 -6.20 -9.53 5.67
CA MET A 101 -7.66 -9.60 5.56
C MET A 101 -8.26 -8.24 5.20
N THR A 102 -9.39 -8.27 4.51
CA THR A 102 -10.20 -7.10 4.18
C THR A 102 -11.34 -7.00 5.19
N VAL A 103 -11.61 -5.78 5.67
CA VAL A 103 -12.64 -5.50 6.68
C VAL A 103 -13.48 -4.31 6.23
N ARG A 104 -14.81 -4.43 6.33
CA ARG A 104 -15.76 -3.37 5.95
C ARG A 104 -16.55 -2.86 7.16
N ASP A 105 -16.68 -3.68 8.19
CA ASP A 105 -17.27 -3.34 9.48
C ASP A 105 -16.36 -3.84 10.62
N ALA A 106 -16.19 -3.02 11.66
CA ALA A 106 -15.40 -3.38 12.83
C ALA A 106 -15.91 -4.66 13.52
N LYS A 107 -17.21 -4.96 13.41
CA LYS A 107 -17.82 -6.21 13.92
C LYS A 107 -17.23 -7.47 13.31
N GLU A 108 -16.67 -7.40 12.09
CA GLU A 108 -16.01 -8.55 11.45
C GLU A 108 -14.74 -9.00 12.22
N ILE A 109 -14.18 -8.13 13.07
CA ILE A 109 -13.03 -8.46 13.93
C ILE A 109 -13.45 -9.35 15.11
N VAL A 110 -14.68 -9.20 15.60
CA VAL A 110 -15.20 -10.01 16.72
C VAL A 110 -15.53 -11.41 16.23
N ASP A 111 -16.14 -11.52 15.05
CA ASP A 111 -16.64 -12.78 14.48
C ASP A 111 -15.63 -13.47 13.54
N LEU A 112 -14.33 -13.43 13.86
CA LEU A 112 -13.32 -14.06 13.02
C LEU A 112 -13.46 -15.59 13.02
N ASN A 113 -13.74 -16.14 11.85
CA ASN A 113 -13.78 -17.58 11.64
C ASN A 113 -12.38 -18.21 11.85
N ARG A 114 -12.36 -19.53 12.13
CA ARG A 114 -11.12 -20.30 12.40
C ARG A 114 -10.08 -20.18 11.29
N ARG A 115 -10.53 -20.11 10.02
CA ARG A 115 -9.63 -20.01 8.86
C ARG A 115 -8.93 -18.66 8.82
N THR A 116 -9.65 -17.57 9.09
CA THR A 116 -9.10 -16.21 9.13
C THR A 116 -8.15 -16.04 10.32
N ARG A 117 -8.51 -16.56 11.51
CA ARG A 117 -7.57 -16.59 12.66
C ARG A 117 -6.26 -17.27 12.29
N ASN A 118 -6.30 -18.49 11.78
CA ASN A 118 -5.09 -19.21 11.37
C ASN A 118 -4.28 -18.45 10.30
N LYS A 119 -4.95 -17.77 9.37
CA LYS A 119 -4.29 -16.94 8.35
C LYS A 119 -3.59 -15.71 8.94
N MET A 120 -4.14 -15.14 10.01
CA MET A 120 -3.65 -13.91 10.65
C MET A 120 -2.67 -14.18 11.79
N SER A 121 -2.59 -15.39 12.34
CA SER A 121 -1.73 -15.71 13.48
C SER A 121 -0.26 -15.87 13.14
N VAL A 122 0.08 -16.34 11.94
CA VAL A 122 1.45 -16.74 11.59
C VAL A 122 1.86 -16.17 10.23
N VAL A 123 3.04 -15.55 10.16
CA VAL A 123 3.65 -15.15 8.88
C VAL A 123 4.42 -16.30 8.26
N LYS A 124 4.86 -16.15 7.01
CA LYS A 124 5.51 -17.22 6.23
C LYS A 124 6.69 -17.91 6.90
N ASP A 125 7.37 -17.20 7.79
CA ASP A 125 8.57 -17.69 8.48
C ASP A 125 8.25 -18.33 9.86
N GLY A 126 6.97 -18.63 10.14
CA GLY A 126 6.55 -19.27 11.39
C GLY A 126 6.46 -18.33 12.59
N GLN A 127 6.80 -17.05 12.43
CA GLN A 127 6.70 -16.06 13.49
C GLN A 127 5.25 -15.69 13.77
N GLU A 128 4.93 -15.54 15.06
CA GLU A 128 3.64 -15.08 15.52
C GLU A 128 3.46 -13.59 15.22
N VAL A 129 2.26 -13.23 14.78
CA VAL A 129 1.89 -11.84 14.54
C VAL A 129 1.54 -11.19 15.87
N SER A 130 2.40 -10.29 16.34
CA SER A 130 2.17 -9.48 17.55
C SER A 130 1.77 -8.03 17.27
N ARG A 131 1.90 -7.59 16.02
CA ARG A 131 1.62 -6.21 15.59
C ARG A 131 1.01 -6.22 14.20
N VAL A 132 -0.03 -5.42 14.01
CA VAL A 132 -0.75 -5.29 12.74
C VAL A 132 -0.85 -3.84 12.31
N ILE A 133 -0.81 -3.64 10.99
CA ILE A 133 -1.15 -2.39 10.34
C ILE A 133 -2.55 -2.50 9.74
N ILE A 134 -3.36 -1.48 9.94
CA ILE A 134 -4.70 -1.33 9.38
C ILE A 134 -4.61 -0.21 8.37
N GLN A 135 -4.78 -0.52 7.10
CA GLN A 135 -4.58 0.41 5.99
C GLN A 135 -5.90 0.68 5.28
N GLU A 136 -6.16 1.92 4.88
CA GLU A 136 -7.21 2.26 3.94
C GLU A 136 -7.11 1.40 2.67
N GLY A 137 -8.23 0.79 2.29
CA GLY A 137 -8.35 0.04 1.05
C GLY A 137 -8.54 0.97 -0.14
N VAL A 138 -7.64 0.89 -1.11
CA VAL A 138 -7.75 1.63 -2.37
C VAL A 138 -8.31 0.68 -3.45
N PRO A 139 -9.52 0.92 -3.97
CA PRO A 139 -10.08 0.08 -5.01
C PRO A 139 -9.33 0.26 -6.34
N THR A 140 -9.16 -0.83 -7.07
CA THR A 140 -8.58 -0.82 -8.42
C THR A 140 -9.70 -0.87 -9.46
N TYR A 141 -9.87 0.21 -10.21
CA TYR A 141 -10.86 0.29 -11.29
C TYR A 141 -10.28 0.16 -12.69
N GLU A 142 -8.94 0.16 -12.81
CA GLU A 142 -8.29 -0.05 -14.09
C GLU A 142 -8.51 -1.48 -14.57
N GLN A 143 -8.84 -1.64 -15.84
CA GLN A 143 -9.18 -2.93 -16.44
C GLN A 143 -8.42 -3.14 -17.74
N MET A 144 -8.05 -4.39 -18.00
CA MET A 144 -7.47 -4.87 -19.25
C MET A 144 -8.32 -6.03 -19.76
N ASN A 145 -8.99 -5.85 -20.90
CA ASN A 145 -9.92 -6.84 -21.46
C ASN A 145 -10.95 -7.32 -20.42
N ASP A 146 -11.63 -6.38 -19.75
CA ASP A 146 -12.63 -6.61 -18.70
C ASP A 146 -12.11 -7.29 -17.41
N ALA A 147 -10.81 -7.55 -17.30
CA ALA A 147 -10.17 -8.06 -16.09
C ALA A 147 -9.52 -6.94 -15.28
N VAL A 148 -9.62 -6.99 -13.95
CA VAL A 148 -9.02 -5.99 -13.05
C VAL A 148 -7.51 -5.97 -13.21
N ALA A 149 -6.93 -4.78 -13.33
CA ALA A 149 -5.53 -4.56 -13.60
C ALA A 149 -4.93 -3.51 -12.68
N GLU A 150 -3.81 -3.81 -12.02
CA GLU A 150 -3.04 -2.83 -11.25
C GLU A 150 -1.67 -2.57 -11.90
N PRO A 151 -1.22 -1.31 -12.05
CA PRO A 151 0.07 -0.98 -12.62
C PRO A 151 1.21 -1.23 -11.62
N VAL A 152 2.29 -1.85 -12.11
CA VAL A 152 3.56 -2.03 -11.40
C VAL A 152 4.63 -1.22 -12.12
N VAL A 153 5.28 -0.30 -11.41
CA VAL A 153 6.33 0.57 -11.94
C VAL A 153 7.70 0.08 -11.48
N TYR A 154 8.63 -0.09 -12.42
CA TYR A 154 10.01 -0.43 -12.17
C TYR A 154 10.92 0.80 -12.28
N MET A 155 11.85 0.90 -11.35
CA MET A 155 12.85 1.96 -11.32
C MET A 155 14.25 1.36 -11.15
N ILE A 156 15.23 2.02 -11.77
CA ILE A 156 16.66 1.81 -11.52
C ILE A 156 17.23 3.18 -11.18
N ASP A 157 17.94 3.25 -10.04
CA ASP A 157 18.34 4.53 -9.44
C ASP A 157 17.11 5.45 -9.27
N ARG A 158 17.13 6.67 -9.80
CA ARG A 158 16.02 7.63 -9.74
C ARG A 158 15.11 7.61 -10.97
N TYR A 159 15.35 6.71 -11.92
CA TYR A 159 14.68 6.71 -13.22
C TYR A 159 13.62 5.61 -13.31
N VAL A 160 12.45 5.97 -13.85
CA VAL A 160 11.41 5.00 -14.22
C VAL A 160 11.84 4.33 -15.53
N VAL A 161 12.07 3.02 -15.47
CA VAL A 161 12.60 2.24 -16.61
C VAL A 161 11.56 1.39 -17.32
N GLY A 162 10.38 1.22 -16.72
CA GLY A 162 9.37 0.35 -17.28
C GLY A 162 8.35 -0.11 -16.24
N GLY A 163 7.56 -1.10 -16.61
CA GLY A 163 6.56 -1.68 -15.73
C GLY A 163 5.70 -2.73 -16.41
N PHE A 164 4.71 -3.23 -15.69
CA PHE A 164 3.67 -4.11 -16.23
C PHE A 164 2.36 -3.90 -15.48
N TYR A 165 1.25 -4.25 -16.11
CA TYR A 165 0.00 -4.49 -15.41
C TYR A 165 -0.02 -5.91 -14.87
N ARG A 166 -0.36 -6.06 -13.59
CA ARG A 166 -0.80 -7.34 -13.06
C ARG A 166 -2.30 -7.41 -13.27
N VAL A 167 -2.75 -8.40 -14.04
CA VAL A 167 -4.14 -8.57 -14.44
C VAL A 167 -4.69 -9.85 -13.83
N HIS A 168 -5.91 -9.77 -13.28
CA HIS A 168 -6.59 -10.94 -12.70
C HIS A 168 -8.08 -10.92 -13.06
N ALA A 169 -8.52 -11.94 -13.80
CA ALA A 169 -9.93 -12.02 -14.26
C ALA A 169 -10.89 -12.36 -13.11
N ASP A 170 -10.48 -13.22 -12.18
CA ASP A 170 -11.38 -13.71 -11.12
C ASP A 170 -11.32 -12.91 -9.80
N ARG A 171 -10.69 -11.73 -9.78
CA ARG A 171 -10.54 -10.91 -8.57
C ARG A 171 -11.31 -9.61 -8.70
N GLY A 172 -11.99 -9.23 -7.62
CA GLY A 172 -12.70 -7.98 -7.48
C GLY A 172 -11.76 -6.77 -7.31
N ILE A 173 -12.36 -5.58 -7.43
CA ILE A 173 -11.69 -4.27 -7.32
C ILE A 173 -11.09 -4.01 -5.94
N ASP A 174 -11.55 -4.72 -4.91
CA ASP A 174 -11.16 -4.60 -3.50
C ASP A 174 -10.31 -5.79 -3.01
N GLU A 175 -9.89 -6.65 -3.94
CA GLU A 175 -9.10 -7.85 -3.63
C GLU A 175 -7.62 -7.69 -4.01
N ASN A 176 -6.77 -8.45 -3.32
CA ASN A 176 -5.36 -8.54 -3.68
C ASN A 176 -5.20 -9.31 -4.99
N LEU A 177 -4.76 -8.63 -6.05
CA LEU A 177 -4.52 -9.25 -7.35
C LEU A 177 -3.27 -10.13 -7.35
N ASN A 178 -2.37 -10.02 -6.35
CA ASN A 178 -1.23 -10.92 -6.18
C ASN A 178 -1.67 -12.30 -5.62
N ALA A 179 -2.32 -13.07 -6.48
CA ALA A 179 -2.86 -14.39 -6.19
C ALA A 179 -2.59 -15.37 -7.36
N PRO A 180 -2.67 -16.70 -7.13
CA PRO A 180 -2.65 -17.68 -8.21
C PRO A 180 -3.73 -17.35 -9.25
N GLY A 181 -3.36 -17.34 -10.54
CA GLY A 181 -4.22 -16.87 -11.63
C GLY A 181 -3.84 -15.48 -12.19
N SER A 182 -2.90 -14.78 -11.55
CA SER A 182 -2.35 -13.53 -12.08
C SER A 182 -1.69 -13.72 -13.44
N SER A 183 -1.96 -12.80 -14.37
CA SER A 183 -1.23 -12.63 -15.62
C SER A 183 -0.52 -11.28 -15.63
N PHE A 184 0.53 -11.14 -16.46
CA PHE A 184 1.34 -9.94 -16.51
C PHE A 184 1.39 -9.40 -17.94
N VAL A 185 0.88 -8.19 -18.12
CA VAL A 185 0.81 -7.52 -19.41
C VAL A 185 1.82 -6.37 -19.41
N PRO A 186 2.78 -6.32 -20.35
CA PRO A 186 3.76 -5.24 -20.40
C PRO A 186 3.09 -3.87 -20.41
N LEU A 187 3.50 -3.01 -19.47
CA LEU A 187 3.13 -1.61 -19.46
C LEU A 187 4.13 -0.96 -20.41
N ALA A 188 3.75 -0.88 -21.68
CA ALA A 188 4.54 -0.13 -22.64
C ALA A 188 4.51 1.34 -22.21
N PHE A 189 5.51 1.77 -21.43
CA PHE A 189 6.00 3.13 -21.46
C PHE A 189 6.56 3.35 -22.87
N ALA A 190 5.69 3.40 -23.88
CA ALA A 190 6.09 3.76 -25.24
C ALA A 190 6.84 5.08 -25.11
N GLU A 191 8.00 5.22 -25.75
CA GLU A 191 8.99 6.29 -25.52
C GLU A 191 8.38 7.72 -25.48
N GLN A 192 7.20 7.91 -26.08
CA GLN A 192 6.41 9.15 -26.07
C GLN A 192 5.55 9.41 -24.82
N THR A 193 5.54 8.52 -23.82
CA THR A 193 4.63 8.57 -22.64
C THR A 193 5.30 9.09 -21.37
N GLN A 194 6.62 9.30 -21.37
CA GLN A 194 7.33 9.89 -20.23
C GLN A 194 7.17 11.41 -20.12
N LEU A 195 6.77 12.07 -21.21
CA LEU A 195 6.50 13.50 -21.23
C LEU A 195 5.00 13.75 -21.08
N PRO A 196 4.57 14.55 -20.09
CA PRO A 196 3.18 14.95 -19.99
C PRO A 196 2.82 15.79 -21.22
N ARG A 197 1.57 15.67 -21.68
CA ARG A 197 0.93 16.52 -22.69
C ARG A 197 0.05 17.56 -21.98
N PRO A 198 0.52 18.81 -21.80
CA PRO A 198 -0.27 19.86 -21.17
C PRO A 198 -1.55 20.15 -21.95
N GLY A 199 -2.60 20.59 -21.26
CA GLY A 199 -3.87 20.97 -21.87
C GLY A 199 -4.81 19.81 -22.23
N VAL A 200 -4.39 18.55 -22.08
CA VAL A 200 -5.28 17.38 -22.25
C VAL A 200 -6.03 17.09 -20.94
N LYS A 201 -7.31 16.74 -21.04
CA LYS A 201 -8.15 16.39 -19.88
C LYS A 201 -7.50 15.26 -19.05
N PRO A 202 -7.53 15.34 -17.71
CA PRO A 202 -7.08 14.26 -16.83
C PRO A 202 -7.74 12.92 -17.15
N GLY A 203 -7.00 11.82 -17.00
CA GLY A 203 -7.49 10.45 -17.24
C GLY A 203 -7.57 10.01 -18.71
N VAL A 204 -7.62 10.94 -19.67
CA VAL A 204 -7.80 10.64 -21.10
C VAL A 204 -6.48 10.31 -21.79
N SER A 205 -5.42 11.04 -21.47
CA SER A 205 -4.10 10.87 -22.08
C SER A 205 -3.32 9.75 -21.40
N ALA A 206 -3.01 8.67 -22.14
CA ALA A 206 -2.11 7.62 -21.66
C ALA A 206 -0.74 8.17 -21.20
N PRO A 207 -0.07 9.10 -21.94
CA PRO A 207 1.12 9.79 -21.44
C PRO A 207 0.95 10.45 -20.06
N ASN A 208 -0.16 11.17 -19.84
CA ASN A 208 -0.36 11.87 -18.56
C ASN A 208 -0.62 10.86 -17.43
N ARG A 209 -1.36 9.78 -17.71
CA ARG A 209 -1.62 8.71 -16.75
C ARG A 209 -0.33 7.98 -16.35
N PHE A 210 0.51 7.61 -17.32
CA PHE A 210 1.78 6.93 -17.03
C PHE A 210 2.82 7.85 -16.38
N TYR A 211 2.82 9.13 -16.73
CA TYR A 211 3.62 10.13 -16.00
C TYR A 211 3.23 10.16 -14.52
N MET A 212 1.93 10.16 -14.20
CA MET A 212 1.47 10.10 -12.81
C MET A 212 1.91 8.83 -12.09
N TYR A 213 1.87 7.67 -12.73
CA TYR A 213 2.39 6.42 -12.15
C TYR A 213 3.88 6.54 -11.81
N GLY A 214 4.66 7.16 -12.70
CA GLY A 214 6.07 7.45 -12.46
C GLY A 214 6.33 8.48 -11.35
N VAL A 215 5.45 9.48 -11.18
CA VAL A 215 5.53 10.42 -10.04
C VAL A 215 5.30 9.68 -8.71
N ILE A 216 4.22 8.90 -8.61
CA ILE A 216 3.91 8.14 -7.38
C ILE A 216 5.02 7.12 -7.07
N GLY A 217 5.53 6.41 -8.09
CA GLY A 217 6.66 5.49 -7.93
C GLY A 217 7.90 6.19 -7.34
N ARG A 218 8.25 7.38 -7.83
CA ARG A 218 9.39 8.16 -7.31
C ARG A 218 9.17 8.65 -5.88
N LEU A 219 7.94 9.05 -5.51
CA LEU A 219 7.62 9.40 -4.13
C LEU A 219 7.78 8.19 -3.20
N ALA A 220 7.34 7.01 -3.63
CA ALA A 220 7.50 5.77 -2.88
C ALA A 220 8.98 5.37 -2.73
N MET A 221 9.80 5.55 -3.77
CA MET A 221 11.24 5.31 -3.69
C MET A 221 11.95 6.30 -2.77
N LEU A 222 11.59 7.59 -2.83
CA LEU A 222 12.14 8.59 -1.92
C LEU A 222 11.80 8.26 -0.45
N ALA A 223 10.55 7.86 -0.19
CA ALA A 223 10.14 7.41 1.14
C ALA A 223 10.91 6.16 1.61
N ALA A 224 11.11 5.18 0.72
CA ALA A 224 11.91 4.00 1.03
C ALA A 224 13.39 4.37 1.30
N SER A 225 13.93 5.38 0.62
CA SER A 225 15.29 5.89 0.89
C SER A 225 15.38 6.50 2.30
N TYR A 226 14.43 7.34 2.69
CA TYR A 226 14.40 7.90 4.05
C TYR A 226 14.16 6.85 5.13
N GLU A 227 13.33 5.84 4.85
CA GLU A 227 13.13 4.68 5.73
C GLU A 227 14.45 3.93 5.95
N LEU A 228 15.20 3.66 4.89
CA LEU A 228 16.49 2.96 4.97
C LEU A 228 17.53 3.78 5.73
N GLU A 229 17.63 5.08 5.45
CA GLU A 229 18.55 5.98 6.16
C GLU A 229 18.23 6.06 7.66
N ALA A 230 16.95 6.18 8.02
CA ALA A 230 16.51 6.26 9.42
C ALA A 230 16.67 4.94 10.20
N THR A 231 16.80 3.81 9.49
CA THR A 231 16.95 2.48 10.08
C THR A 231 18.34 1.88 9.88
N ASP A 232 19.29 2.64 9.35
CA ASP A 232 20.66 2.18 9.16
C ASP A 232 21.35 2.02 10.53
N PRO A 233 21.71 0.79 10.95
CA PRO A 233 22.41 0.57 12.21
C PRO A 233 23.81 1.19 12.24
N ASN A 234 24.35 1.58 11.08
CA ASN A 234 25.66 2.20 10.92
C ASN A 234 25.58 3.69 10.53
N ALA A 235 24.41 4.34 10.68
CA ALA A 235 24.27 5.75 10.36
C ALA A 235 25.35 6.57 11.10
N GLU A 236 26.25 7.20 10.33
CA GLU A 236 27.26 8.08 10.89
C GLU A 236 26.57 9.30 11.50
N ILE A 237 26.62 9.42 12.83
CA ILE A 237 26.11 10.59 13.54
C ILE A 237 27.10 11.73 13.30
N TYR A 238 26.85 12.54 12.28
CA TYR A 238 27.51 13.83 12.12
C TYR A 238 26.91 14.80 13.16
N SER A 239 27.57 14.91 14.32
CA SER A 239 27.28 15.89 15.37
C SER A 239 27.65 17.31 14.94
#